data_AF-A0A1F3NWE2-F1
#
_entry.id   AF-A0A1F3NWE2-F1
#
_cell.length_a   1.000
_cell.length_b   1.000
_cell.length_c   1.000
_cell.angle_alpha   90.00
_cell.angle_beta   90.00
_cell.angle_gamma   90.00
#
_symmetry.space_group_name_H-M   'P 1'
#
loop_
_entity.id
_entity.type
_entity.pdbx_description
1 polymer ?
#
loop_
_entity_poly.entity_id
_entity_poly.type
_entity_poly.pdbx_seq_one_letter_code
_entity_poly.pdbx_strand_id
1 'polypeptide(L)'
;MKKTTLLLIILLGTGSLNYAQNPEWEEITREEITKEFIRIHNWYLNTKNYSLQVKHSLFKDPEQKIPEDKSVGYFIKHGVSYHNNLMDIHTIQNDKYKIVLDTSQKLIMVSNAGKDNLWNTLPVEPAKDLALVSVIKKYCDDSLKKYRIEFELESGISVFEIHLNKENLPVKLIICYRRSFSHHSYTENNTVKNPKVEIEFTDYLIDENYYNSEKEFDETEYFMLKDDKLMPTEKFKGYEIKDMRVNQ
;
A
#
# COMPACT_ATOMS: atom_id res chain seq x y z
N MET A 1 73.26 21.54 39.92
CA MET A 1 72.56 20.35 39.38
C MET A 1 71.07 20.65 39.28
N LYS A 2 70.56 20.79 38.06
CA LYS A 2 69.15 21.03 37.73
C LYS A 2 68.40 19.70 37.78
N LYS A 3 67.27 19.62 38.49
CA LYS A 3 66.28 18.56 38.31
C LYS A 3 65.05 19.20 37.67
N THR A 4 64.92 19.01 36.37
CA THR A 4 63.73 19.36 35.59
C THR A 4 62.74 18.22 35.75
N THR A 5 61.63 18.45 36.44
CA THR A 5 60.53 17.49 36.53
C THR A 5 59.73 17.56 35.24
N LEU A 6 59.76 16.50 34.43
CA LEU A 6 58.95 16.34 33.23
C LEU A 6 57.55 15.90 33.66
N LEU A 7 56.55 16.77 33.51
CA LEU A 7 55.14 16.42 33.74
C LEU A 7 54.60 15.78 32.45
N LEU A 8 54.37 14.47 32.46
CA LEU A 8 53.74 13.75 31.35
C LEU A 8 52.23 13.91 31.48
N ILE A 9 51.62 14.77 30.66
CA ILE A 9 50.16 14.90 30.56
C ILE A 9 49.67 13.77 29.65
N ILE A 10 49.09 12.72 30.23
CA ILE A 10 48.32 11.72 29.50
C ILE A 10 46.92 12.31 29.30
N LEU A 11 46.69 12.89 28.12
CA LEU A 11 45.34 13.15 27.62
C LEU A 11 44.70 11.80 27.31
N LEU A 12 43.90 11.28 28.24
CA LEU A 12 42.89 10.27 27.94
C LEU A 12 41.83 10.93 27.07
N GLY A 13 42.08 10.94 25.77
CA GLY A 13 41.02 11.11 24.79
C GLY A 13 40.04 9.96 24.99
N THR A 14 38.95 10.19 25.69
CA THR A 14 37.75 9.38 25.55
C THR A 14 37.22 9.65 24.15
N GLY A 15 37.85 9.00 23.16
CA GLY A 15 37.23 8.81 21.86
C GLY A 15 35.95 8.05 22.13
N SER A 16 34.84 8.77 22.10
CA SER A 16 33.52 8.18 22.00
C SER A 16 33.53 7.36 20.72
N LEU A 17 33.88 6.09 20.83
CA LEU A 17 33.56 5.09 19.82
C LEU A 17 32.04 5.08 19.77
N ASN A 18 31.48 5.89 18.87
CA ASN A 18 30.14 5.71 18.36
C ASN A 18 30.17 4.35 17.65
N TYR A 19 30.01 3.28 18.42
CA TYR A 19 29.48 2.05 17.87
C TYR A 19 28.14 2.46 17.28
N ALA A 20 28.05 2.50 15.96
CA ALA A 20 26.78 2.52 15.28
C ALA A 20 26.00 1.33 15.85
N GLN A 21 25.05 1.60 16.75
CA GLN A 21 24.13 0.57 17.19
C GLN A 21 23.40 0.16 15.93
N ASN A 22 23.61 -1.09 15.49
CA ASN A 22 22.78 -1.63 14.43
C ASN A 22 21.34 -1.48 14.91
N PRO A 23 20.46 -0.87 14.12
CA PRO A 23 19.09 -0.70 14.54
C PRO A 23 18.46 -2.06 14.79
N GLU A 24 17.95 -2.26 16.00
CA GLU A 24 17.26 -3.47 16.41
C GLU A 24 15.75 -3.25 16.33
N TRP A 25 15.00 -4.35 16.36
CA TRP A 25 13.56 -4.27 16.50
C TRP A 25 13.21 -3.90 17.93
N GLU A 26 12.51 -2.78 18.10
CA GLU A 26 11.94 -2.33 19.37
C GLU A 26 10.43 -2.63 19.41
N GLU A 27 9.92 -3.11 20.55
CA GLU A 27 8.47 -3.20 20.75
C GLU A 27 7.88 -1.82 20.98
N ILE A 28 6.73 -1.53 20.36
CA ILE A 28 6.04 -0.25 20.49
C ILE A 28 4.57 -0.44 20.87
N THR A 29 3.93 0.65 21.28
CA THR A 29 2.53 0.63 21.72
C THR A 29 1.53 0.68 20.56
N ARG A 30 0.28 0.29 20.85
CA ARG A 30 -0.84 0.43 19.90
C ARG A 30 -1.11 1.90 19.55
N GLU A 31 -0.94 2.79 20.51
CA GLU A 31 -1.09 4.23 20.34
C GLU A 31 -0.07 4.80 19.35
N GLU A 32 1.19 4.33 19.42
CA GLU A 32 2.25 4.75 18.50
C GLU A 32 1.97 4.31 17.06
N ILE A 33 1.62 3.05 16.82
CA ILE A 33 1.32 2.59 15.46
C ILE A 33 0.05 3.24 14.89
N THR A 34 -0.95 3.50 15.75
CA THR A 34 -2.18 4.20 15.36
C THR A 34 -1.88 5.61 14.86
N LYS A 35 -0.99 6.35 15.53
CA LYS A 35 -0.56 7.69 15.07
C LYS A 35 0.09 7.62 13.70
N GLU A 36 0.88 6.60 13.44
CA GLU A 36 1.54 6.42 12.14
C GLU A 36 0.55 6.08 11.02
N PHE A 37 -0.42 5.19 11.28
CA PHE A 37 -1.48 4.91 10.33
C PHE A 37 -2.32 6.15 10.02
N ILE A 38 -2.68 6.93 11.03
CA ILE A 38 -3.38 8.22 10.84
C ILE A 38 -2.52 9.18 10.00
N ARG A 39 -1.22 9.29 10.29
CA ARG A 39 -0.31 10.14 9.53
C ARG A 39 -0.24 9.74 8.05
N ILE A 40 -0.09 8.44 7.77
CA ILE A 40 -0.03 7.90 6.40
C ILE A 40 -1.34 8.15 5.67
N HIS A 41 -2.47 7.84 6.31
CA HIS A 41 -3.81 8.09 5.78
C HIS A 41 -4.01 9.57 5.45
N ASN A 42 -3.65 10.47 6.38
CA ASN A 42 -3.74 11.91 6.17
C ASN A 42 -2.85 12.40 5.03
N TRP A 43 -1.68 11.78 4.81
CA TRP A 43 -0.84 12.12 3.66
C TRP A 43 -1.57 11.80 2.35
N TYR A 44 -2.15 10.61 2.21
CA TYR A 44 -2.88 10.22 0.99
C TYR A 44 -4.14 11.06 0.76
N LEU A 45 -4.85 11.43 1.82
CA LEU A 45 -6.01 12.32 1.73
C LEU A 45 -5.64 13.73 1.28
N ASN A 46 -4.62 14.32 1.90
CA ASN A 46 -4.29 15.73 1.72
C ASN A 46 -3.37 15.99 0.53
N THR A 47 -2.66 14.98 0.03
CA THR A 47 -1.83 15.11 -1.17
C THR A 47 -2.73 15.10 -2.40
N LYS A 48 -2.94 16.28 -2.98
CA LYS A 48 -3.86 16.46 -4.12
C LYS A 48 -3.41 15.71 -5.35
N ASN A 49 -2.12 15.80 -5.66
CA ASN A 49 -1.55 15.34 -6.92
C ASN A 49 -0.37 14.44 -6.62
N TYR A 50 -0.46 13.18 -7.03
CA TYR A 50 0.67 12.27 -7.00
C TYR A 50 0.43 11.07 -7.91
N SER A 51 1.52 10.38 -8.22
CA SER A 51 1.46 9.05 -8.81
C SER A 51 2.50 8.13 -8.20
N LEU A 52 2.31 6.85 -8.44
CA LEU A 52 3.26 5.80 -8.08
C LEU A 52 3.03 4.58 -8.97
N GLN A 53 4.07 3.76 -9.12
CA GLN A 53 3.93 2.39 -9.60
C GLN A 53 3.58 1.48 -8.44
N VAL A 54 2.73 0.48 -8.71
CA VAL A 54 2.36 -0.56 -7.77
C VAL A 54 2.82 -1.89 -8.33
N LYS A 55 3.59 -2.65 -7.56
CA LYS A 55 3.87 -4.05 -7.89
C LYS A 55 3.26 -4.95 -6.82
N HIS A 56 2.39 -5.83 -7.26
CA HIS A 56 1.78 -6.86 -6.42
C HIS A 56 2.48 -8.19 -6.66
N SER A 57 2.76 -8.93 -5.59
CA SER A 57 3.44 -10.23 -5.65
C SER A 57 2.79 -11.19 -4.66
N LEU A 58 2.28 -12.31 -5.16
CA LEU A 58 1.67 -13.38 -4.37
C LEU A 58 2.67 -14.53 -4.23
N PHE A 59 2.80 -15.02 -3.01
CA PHE A 59 3.67 -16.15 -2.65
C PHE A 59 2.82 -17.23 -1.98
N LYS A 60 3.08 -18.51 -2.31
CA LYS A 60 2.38 -19.64 -1.70
C LYS A 60 2.71 -19.83 -0.23
N ASP A 61 3.86 -19.32 0.21
CA ASP A 61 4.42 -19.47 1.56
C ASP A 61 5.27 -18.23 1.92
N PRO A 62 5.38 -17.84 3.22
CA PRO A 62 6.09 -16.62 3.61
C PRO A 62 7.61 -16.67 3.35
N GLU A 63 8.21 -17.85 3.38
CA GLU A 63 9.65 -18.06 3.18
C GLU A 63 10.02 -18.13 1.68
N GLN A 64 9.02 -18.25 0.81
CA GLN A 64 9.23 -18.31 -0.62
C GLN A 64 9.83 -16.99 -1.14
N LYS A 65 10.90 -17.11 -1.92
CA LYS A 65 11.64 -15.97 -2.51
C LYS A 65 11.16 -15.56 -3.89
N ILE A 66 10.51 -16.47 -4.62
CA ILE A 66 10.04 -16.25 -5.99
C ILE A 66 8.52 -16.20 -5.94
N PRO A 67 7.86 -15.13 -6.38
CA PRO A 67 6.40 -15.06 -6.37
C PRO A 67 5.78 -16.08 -7.34
N GLU A 68 4.63 -16.63 -6.97
CA GLU A 68 3.79 -17.44 -7.87
C GLU A 68 3.12 -16.56 -8.91
N ASP A 69 2.61 -15.40 -8.48
CA ASP A 69 1.98 -14.43 -9.36
C ASP A 69 2.51 -13.03 -9.08
N LYS A 70 2.63 -12.25 -10.15
CA LYS A 70 3.11 -10.87 -10.10
C LYS A 70 2.32 -10.03 -11.07
N SER A 71 1.91 -8.86 -10.62
CA SER A 71 1.33 -7.84 -11.48
C SER A 71 1.97 -6.50 -11.18
N VAL A 72 2.10 -5.69 -12.22
CA VAL A 72 2.61 -4.33 -12.14
C VAL A 72 1.52 -3.42 -12.67
N GLY A 73 1.37 -2.29 -12.01
CA GLY A 73 0.32 -1.34 -12.23
C GLY A 73 0.76 0.05 -11.79
N TYR A 74 -0.20 0.96 -11.75
CA TYR A 74 0.05 2.31 -11.29
C TYR A 74 -1.17 2.88 -10.59
N PHE A 75 -0.93 3.96 -9.86
CA PHE A 75 -1.95 4.80 -9.29
C PHE A 75 -1.61 6.25 -9.57
N ILE A 76 -2.58 7.02 -10.05
CA ILE A 76 -2.48 8.45 -10.31
C ILE A 76 -3.67 9.12 -9.61
N LYS A 77 -3.41 10.23 -8.91
CA LYS A 77 -4.43 11.09 -8.33
C LYS A 77 -4.21 12.53 -8.75
N HIS A 78 -5.29 13.19 -9.11
CA HIS A 78 -5.31 14.62 -9.41
C HIS A 78 -6.56 15.26 -8.81
N GLY A 79 -6.38 15.97 -7.69
CA GLY A 79 -7.48 16.50 -6.90
C GLY A 79 -8.41 15.40 -6.38
N VAL A 80 -9.64 15.36 -6.90
CA VAL A 80 -10.67 14.35 -6.60
C VAL A 80 -10.68 13.18 -7.58
N SER A 81 -10.00 13.33 -8.72
CA SER A 81 -9.91 12.32 -9.76
C SER A 81 -8.79 11.33 -9.46
N TYR A 82 -8.96 10.07 -9.88
CA TYR A 82 -7.91 9.07 -9.81
C TYR A 82 -8.01 8.06 -10.93
N HIS A 83 -6.87 7.48 -11.28
CA HIS A 83 -6.76 6.36 -12.19
C HIS A 83 -5.84 5.32 -11.56
N ASN A 84 -6.34 4.11 -11.36
CA ASN A 84 -5.51 2.97 -11.06
C ASN A 84 -5.60 1.92 -12.15
N ASN A 85 -4.52 1.19 -12.33
CA ASN A 85 -4.49 0.00 -13.17
C ASN A 85 -3.73 -1.08 -12.43
N LEU A 86 -4.34 -2.24 -12.22
CA LEU A 86 -3.67 -3.41 -11.68
C LEU A 86 -4.41 -4.67 -12.17
N MET A 87 -3.66 -5.68 -12.61
CA MET A 87 -4.23 -6.96 -13.07
C MET A 87 -5.28 -6.77 -14.17
N ASP A 88 -4.98 -5.94 -15.18
CA ASP A 88 -5.84 -5.68 -16.34
C ASP A 88 -7.20 -5.03 -16.02
N ILE A 89 -7.36 -4.55 -14.77
CA ILE A 89 -8.50 -3.79 -14.29
C ILE A 89 -8.07 -2.34 -14.09
N HIS A 90 -8.71 -1.45 -14.84
CA HIS A 90 -8.57 -0.02 -14.68
C HIS A 90 -9.75 0.53 -13.87
N THR A 91 -9.49 1.35 -12.85
CA THR A 91 -10.51 2.21 -12.25
C THR A 91 -10.16 3.65 -12.50
N ILE A 92 -11.03 4.35 -13.24
CA ILE A 92 -10.92 5.76 -13.54
C ILE A 92 -12.08 6.47 -12.84
N GLN A 93 -11.79 7.53 -12.11
CA GLN A 93 -12.82 8.39 -11.53
C GLN A 93 -12.51 9.84 -11.85
N ASN A 94 -13.50 10.55 -12.36
CA ASN A 94 -13.52 12.00 -12.45
C ASN A 94 -14.56 12.58 -11.47
N ASP A 95 -14.94 13.84 -11.66
CA ASP A 95 -15.90 14.53 -10.80
C ASP A 95 -17.35 13.99 -10.95
N LYS A 96 -17.65 13.31 -12.06
CA LYS A 96 -19.00 12.87 -12.42
C LYS A 96 -19.18 11.36 -12.34
N TYR A 97 -18.22 10.60 -12.84
CA TYR A 97 -18.30 9.15 -12.99
C TYR A 97 -17.13 8.43 -12.35
N LYS A 98 -17.41 7.20 -11.91
CA LYS A 98 -16.41 6.17 -11.65
C LYS A 98 -16.62 5.05 -12.67
N ILE A 99 -15.55 4.70 -13.36
CA ILE A 99 -15.51 3.72 -14.44
C ILE A 99 -14.56 2.61 -14.00
N VAL A 100 -15.03 1.37 -14.00
CA VAL A 100 -14.19 0.18 -13.84
C VAL A 100 -14.19 -0.57 -15.16
N LEU A 101 -13.02 -0.63 -15.80
CA LEU A 101 -12.79 -1.34 -17.04
C LEU A 101 -12.02 -2.62 -16.73
N ASP A 102 -12.67 -3.76 -16.85
CA ASP A 102 -12.02 -5.08 -16.82
C ASP A 102 -11.76 -5.51 -18.26
N THR A 103 -10.50 -5.41 -18.70
CA THR A 103 -10.14 -5.74 -20.07
C THR A 103 -10.10 -7.24 -20.32
N SER A 104 -9.91 -8.05 -19.27
CA SER A 104 -9.91 -9.52 -19.36
C SER A 104 -11.31 -10.06 -19.60
N GLN A 105 -12.32 -9.48 -18.94
CA GLN A 105 -13.73 -9.88 -19.06
C GLN A 105 -14.50 -9.09 -20.10
N LYS A 106 -13.87 -8.09 -20.74
CA LYS A 106 -14.51 -7.14 -21.65
C LYS A 106 -15.75 -6.47 -21.02
N LEU A 107 -15.57 -5.96 -19.80
CA LEU A 107 -16.64 -5.35 -19.01
C LEU A 107 -16.29 -3.89 -18.65
N ILE A 108 -17.26 -3.00 -18.80
CA ILE A 108 -17.22 -1.62 -18.32
C ILE A 108 -18.33 -1.46 -17.28
N MET A 109 -17.99 -1.10 -16.05
CA MET A 109 -18.96 -0.72 -15.03
C MET A 109 -18.89 0.79 -14.81
N VAL A 110 -20.02 1.47 -14.86
CA VAL A 110 -20.10 2.92 -14.67
C VAL A 110 -21.00 3.22 -13.50
N SER A 111 -20.51 3.97 -12.51
CA SER A 111 -21.30 4.49 -11.40
C SER A 111 -21.14 6.00 -11.29
N ASN A 112 -21.97 6.63 -10.46
CA ASN A 112 -21.73 8.01 -10.05
C ASN A 112 -20.36 8.08 -9.33
N ALA A 113 -19.66 9.20 -9.47
CA ALA A 113 -18.47 9.46 -8.69
C ALA A 113 -18.81 9.39 -7.20
N GLY A 114 -18.13 8.50 -6.47
CA GLY A 114 -18.27 8.41 -5.03
C GLY A 114 -17.60 9.62 -4.36
N LYS A 115 -18.22 10.14 -3.29
CA LYS A 115 -17.49 10.97 -2.31
C LYS A 115 -16.40 10.16 -1.61
N ASP A 116 -16.57 8.84 -1.58
CA ASP A 116 -15.62 7.87 -1.07
C ASP A 116 -14.54 7.63 -2.14
N ASN A 117 -13.45 8.37 -2.03
CA ASN A 117 -12.22 8.01 -2.71
C ASN A 117 -11.65 6.72 -2.07
N LEU A 118 -10.75 6.03 -2.77
CA LEU A 118 -10.11 4.79 -2.29
C LEU A 118 -9.46 4.96 -0.88
N TRP A 119 -9.17 6.20 -0.51
CA TRP A 119 -8.57 6.61 0.74
C TRP A 119 -9.59 6.74 1.88
N ASN A 120 -10.84 7.10 1.59
CA ASN A 120 -11.96 7.15 2.53
C ASN A 120 -12.48 5.76 2.90
N THR A 121 -12.16 4.72 2.10
CA THR A 121 -12.52 3.33 2.38
C THR A 121 -11.53 2.60 3.30
N LEU A 122 -10.35 3.18 3.57
CA LEU A 122 -9.45 2.64 4.58
C LEU A 122 -10.01 3.02 5.96
N PRO A 123 -10.38 2.06 6.83
CA PRO A 123 -10.88 2.39 8.14
C PRO A 123 -9.80 3.14 8.94
N VAL A 124 -10.12 4.38 9.30
CA VAL A 124 -9.29 5.23 10.19
C VAL A 124 -9.46 4.83 11.67
N GLU A 125 -10.21 3.76 11.94
CA GLU A 125 -10.35 3.14 13.26
C GLU A 125 -9.51 1.85 13.36
N PRO A 126 -8.17 1.92 13.32
CA PRO A 126 -7.35 0.72 13.51
C PRO A 126 -7.58 0.10 14.89
N ALA A 127 -8.20 0.80 15.85
CA ALA A 127 -8.46 0.28 17.20
C ALA A 127 -9.24 -1.05 17.24
N LYS A 128 -10.20 -1.26 16.32
CA LYS A 128 -10.93 -2.55 16.24
C LYS A 128 -10.07 -3.65 15.61
N ASP A 129 -9.30 -3.30 14.59
CA ASP A 129 -8.43 -4.24 13.89
C ASP A 129 -7.18 -4.60 14.72
N LEU A 130 -6.74 -3.70 15.61
CA LEU A 130 -5.63 -3.89 16.54
C LEU A 130 -6.01 -4.67 17.81
N ALA A 131 -7.28 -5.03 17.99
CA ALA A 131 -7.76 -5.78 19.16
C ALA A 131 -7.15 -7.20 19.22
N LEU A 132 -6.86 -7.79 18.07
CA LEU A 132 -6.23 -9.11 17.94
C LEU A 132 -4.72 -9.02 17.70
N VAL A 133 -4.07 -7.92 18.08
CA VAL A 133 -2.62 -7.76 17.94
C VAL A 133 -1.90 -8.29 19.16
N SER A 134 -0.95 -9.19 18.93
CA SER A 134 -0.09 -9.78 19.96
C SER A 134 1.11 -8.89 20.23
N VAL A 135 1.84 -8.49 19.18
CA VAL A 135 3.07 -7.70 19.28
C VAL A 135 3.16 -6.69 18.15
N ILE A 136 3.65 -5.50 18.46
CA ILE A 136 3.99 -4.48 17.45
C ILE A 136 5.47 -4.17 17.62
N LYS A 137 6.23 -4.32 16.54
CA LYS A 137 7.66 -4.04 16.49
C LYS A 137 7.92 -2.92 15.49
N LYS A 138 8.88 -2.07 15.82
CA LYS A 138 9.41 -1.03 14.96
C LYS A 138 10.89 -1.28 14.73
N TYR A 139 11.34 -0.98 13.52
CA TYR A 139 12.74 -0.93 13.16
C TYR A 139 12.97 0.38 12.43
N CYS A 140 14.08 1.07 12.68
CA CYS A 140 14.38 2.34 12.04
C CYS A 140 15.87 2.46 11.78
N ASP A 141 16.26 2.61 10.51
CA ASP A 141 17.60 3.03 10.11
C ASP A 141 17.54 4.38 9.36
N ASP A 142 18.69 4.89 8.90
CA ASP A 142 18.81 6.19 8.22
C ASP A 142 17.98 6.29 6.93
N SER A 143 17.60 5.16 6.33
CA SER A 143 16.95 5.08 5.03
C SER A 143 15.52 4.52 5.07
N LEU A 144 15.22 3.74 6.11
CA LEU A 144 14.07 2.85 6.13
C LEU A 144 13.49 2.72 7.54
N LYS A 145 12.19 2.97 7.65
CA LYS A 145 11.41 2.67 8.84
C LYS A 145 10.48 1.49 8.56
N LYS A 146 10.42 0.53 9.45
CA LYS A 146 9.54 -0.65 9.33
C LYS A 146 8.68 -0.77 10.56
N TYR A 147 7.41 -1.11 10.36
CA TYR A 147 6.51 -1.53 11.43
C TYR A 147 6.00 -2.91 11.11
N ARG A 148 6.12 -3.83 12.07
CA ARG A 148 5.65 -5.19 11.98
C ARG A 148 4.61 -5.43 13.06
N ILE A 149 3.42 -5.82 12.65
CA ILE A 149 2.28 -6.12 13.50
C ILE A 149 2.04 -7.62 13.41
N GLU A 150 2.20 -8.30 14.53
CA GLU A 150 1.92 -9.72 14.68
C GLU A 150 0.55 -9.85 15.36
N PHE A 151 -0.27 -10.75 14.83
CA PHE A 151 -1.65 -10.95 15.30
C PHE A 151 -1.81 -12.29 16.02
N GLU A 152 -2.69 -12.30 17.02
CA GLU A 152 -3.17 -13.47 17.73
C GLU A 152 -3.78 -14.51 16.78
N LEU A 153 -3.84 -15.78 17.21
CA LEU A 153 -4.23 -16.93 16.37
C LEU A 153 -5.63 -16.83 15.76
N GLU A 154 -6.52 -16.10 16.41
CA GLU A 154 -7.90 -15.87 15.99
C GLU A 154 -8.00 -14.96 14.75
N SER A 155 -6.93 -14.21 14.42
CA SER A 155 -6.89 -13.39 13.21
C SER A 155 -6.63 -14.24 11.96
N GLY A 156 -7.34 -13.93 10.87
CA GLY A 156 -7.07 -14.48 9.54
C GLY A 156 -5.75 -13.97 8.92
N ILE A 157 -5.12 -12.98 9.54
CA ILE A 157 -3.79 -12.45 9.20
C ILE A 157 -2.85 -12.83 10.34
N SER A 158 -1.65 -13.29 10.01
CA SER A 158 -0.60 -13.57 10.99
C SER A 158 0.36 -12.39 11.17
N VAL A 159 0.69 -11.71 10.06
CA VAL A 159 1.63 -10.58 10.03
C VAL A 159 1.12 -9.53 9.06
N PHE A 160 1.18 -8.28 9.49
CA PHE A 160 1.15 -7.10 8.62
C PHE A 160 2.43 -6.29 8.82
N GLU A 161 3.15 -6.00 7.74
CA GLU A 161 4.36 -5.19 7.79
C GLU A 161 4.25 -4.01 6.82
N ILE A 162 4.65 -2.82 7.25
CA ILE A 162 4.75 -1.64 6.40
C ILE A 162 6.15 -1.06 6.47
N HIS A 163 6.72 -0.77 5.30
CA HIS A 163 8.02 -0.12 5.15
C HIS A 163 7.82 1.29 4.64
N LEU A 164 8.54 2.24 5.23
CA LEU A 164 8.52 3.65 4.88
C LEU A 164 9.93 4.11 4.51
N ASN A 165 10.05 4.91 3.46
CA ASN A 165 11.32 5.56 3.11
C ASN A 165 11.68 6.70 4.09
N LYS A 166 12.82 7.36 3.87
CA LYS A 166 13.26 8.56 4.61
C LYS A 166 12.26 9.73 4.62
N GLU A 167 11.40 9.83 3.61
CA GLU A 167 10.33 10.83 3.50
C GLU A 167 9.05 10.38 4.24
N ASN A 168 9.09 9.22 4.90
CA ASN A 168 7.99 8.56 5.60
C ASN A 168 6.81 8.18 4.68
N LEU A 169 7.08 7.95 3.39
CA LEU A 169 6.13 7.43 2.42
C LEU A 169 6.19 5.89 2.40
N PRO A 170 5.04 5.19 2.31
CA PRO A 170 5.02 3.75 2.15
C PRO A 170 5.81 3.32 0.90
N VAL A 171 6.64 2.30 1.03
CA VAL A 171 7.38 1.70 -0.11
C VAL A 171 7.12 0.20 -0.23
N LYS A 172 6.65 -0.43 0.85
CA LYS A 172 6.27 -1.84 0.84
C LYS A 172 5.21 -2.15 1.89
N LEU A 173 4.27 -3.02 1.54
CA LEU A 173 3.38 -3.73 2.46
C LEU A 173 3.62 -5.22 2.33
N ILE A 174 3.58 -5.92 3.46
CA ILE A 174 3.65 -7.39 3.51
C ILE A 174 2.49 -7.89 4.35
N ILE A 175 1.69 -8.80 3.80
CA ILE A 175 0.56 -9.42 4.48
C ILE A 175 0.78 -10.93 4.43
N CYS A 176 0.98 -11.55 5.60
CA CYS A 176 1.04 -13.01 5.71
C CYS A 176 -0.29 -13.50 6.27
N TYR A 177 -1.07 -14.20 5.45
CA TYR A 177 -2.35 -14.76 5.88
C TYR A 177 -2.14 -16.02 6.71
N ARG A 178 -3.02 -16.23 7.68
CA ARG A 178 -3.08 -17.49 8.43
C ARG A 178 -4.06 -18.41 7.71
N ARG A 179 -3.57 -19.52 7.16
CA ARG A 179 -4.42 -20.62 6.67
C ARG A 179 -4.22 -21.82 7.60
N SER A 180 -5.10 -21.97 8.58
CA SER A 180 -5.34 -23.27 9.20
C SER A 180 -6.84 -23.57 9.12
N PHE A 181 -7.24 -24.44 8.20
CA PHE A 181 -8.51 -25.14 8.34
C PHE A 181 -8.25 -26.41 9.15
N SER A 182 -8.81 -26.51 10.35
CA SER A 182 -9.00 -27.81 11.00
C SER A 182 -10.19 -28.51 10.36
N HIS A 183 -10.05 -29.00 9.14
CA HIS A 183 -11.04 -29.91 8.59
C HIS A 183 -10.69 -31.34 8.98
N HIS A 184 -11.63 -32.01 9.66
CA HIS A 184 -11.61 -33.43 10.00
C HIS A 184 -11.65 -34.30 8.73
N SER A 185 -10.59 -34.33 7.94
CA SER A 185 -10.41 -35.39 6.94
C SER A 185 -8.97 -35.48 6.48
N TYR A 186 -8.37 -36.61 6.82
CA TYR A 186 -7.19 -37.17 6.17
C TYR A 186 -7.39 -37.20 4.65
N THR A 187 -6.69 -36.33 3.92
CA THR A 187 -6.04 -36.70 2.66
C THR A 187 -4.74 -35.90 2.54
N GLU A 188 -3.66 -36.62 2.33
CA GLU A 188 -2.29 -36.11 2.28
C GLU A 188 -2.05 -35.19 1.07
N ASN A 189 -1.14 -34.23 1.25
CA ASN A 189 -0.40 -33.49 0.21
C ASN A 189 -1.03 -32.30 -0.52
N ASN A 190 -1.73 -31.40 0.20
CA ASN A 190 -1.83 -30.00 -0.25
C ASN A 190 -1.68 -29.02 0.94
N THR A 191 -0.50 -29.03 1.56
CA THR A 191 -0.11 -28.03 2.58
C THR A 191 0.16 -26.68 1.91
N VAL A 192 -0.90 -25.92 1.65
CA VAL A 192 -0.76 -24.48 1.37
C VAL A 192 -0.41 -23.80 2.70
N LYS A 193 0.87 -23.51 2.89
CA LYS A 193 1.39 -22.81 4.06
C LYS A 193 1.10 -21.31 3.93
N ASN A 194 0.27 -20.71 4.78
CA ASN A 194 0.17 -19.25 5.02
C ASN A 194 0.60 -18.32 3.86
N PRO A 195 -0.25 -18.04 2.86
CA PRO A 195 0.16 -17.24 1.70
C PRO A 195 0.63 -15.85 2.12
N LYS A 196 1.61 -15.32 1.39
CA LYS A 196 2.16 -13.99 1.61
C LYS A 196 1.87 -13.12 0.40
N VAL A 197 1.39 -11.91 0.64
CA VAL A 197 1.25 -10.86 -0.36
C VAL A 197 2.27 -9.78 -0.05
N GLU A 198 3.00 -9.34 -1.08
CA GLU A 198 3.86 -8.17 -1.02
C GLU A 198 3.34 -7.13 -2.02
N ILE A 199 3.19 -5.89 -1.57
CA ILE A 199 2.82 -4.73 -2.40
C ILE A 199 3.95 -3.73 -2.31
N GLU A 200 4.62 -3.45 -3.42
CA GLU A 200 5.72 -2.49 -3.50
C GLU A 200 5.24 -1.21 -4.19
N PHE A 201 5.61 -0.06 -3.63
CA PHE A 201 5.32 1.25 -4.20
C PHE A 201 6.63 1.92 -4.61
N THR A 202 6.73 2.29 -5.87
CA THR A 202 7.94 2.92 -6.45
C THR A 202 7.57 4.13 -7.30
N ASP A 203 8.59 4.89 -7.70
CA ASP A 203 8.45 6.02 -8.64
C ASP A 203 7.37 7.03 -8.22
N TYR A 204 7.42 7.40 -6.94
CA TYR A 204 6.60 8.49 -6.41
C TYR A 204 6.91 9.78 -7.15
N LEU A 205 5.89 10.36 -7.77
CA LEU A 205 5.95 11.69 -8.37
C LEU A 205 4.89 12.56 -7.70
N ILE A 206 5.32 13.69 -7.14
CA ILE A 206 4.47 14.61 -6.38
C ILE A 206 4.64 15.99 -7.03
N ASP A 207 3.74 16.34 -7.94
CA ASP A 207 3.72 17.66 -8.59
C ASP A 207 2.32 17.94 -9.16
N GLU A 208 1.90 19.20 -9.16
CA GLU A 208 0.67 19.67 -9.78
C GLU A 208 0.76 19.70 -11.31
N ASN A 209 1.97 19.78 -11.88
CA ASN A 209 2.17 20.03 -13.32
C ASN A 209 2.44 18.76 -14.15
N TYR A 210 2.50 17.59 -13.54
CA TYR A 210 3.02 16.39 -14.21
C TYR A 210 2.02 15.68 -15.13
N TYR A 211 0.71 15.87 -14.91
CA TYR A 211 -0.33 15.10 -15.58
C TYR A 211 -1.18 15.93 -16.52
N ASN A 212 -1.31 15.48 -17.77
CA ASN A 212 -2.37 15.95 -18.66
C ASN A 212 -3.71 15.36 -18.19
N SER A 213 -4.29 15.99 -17.18
CA SER A 213 -5.53 15.55 -16.53
C SER A 213 -6.71 15.49 -17.49
N GLU A 214 -6.70 16.27 -18.57
CA GLU A 214 -7.79 16.29 -19.57
C GLU A 214 -7.96 14.94 -20.24
N LYS A 215 -6.87 14.24 -20.58
CA LYS A 215 -6.95 12.92 -21.25
C LYS A 215 -7.05 11.76 -20.27
N GLU A 216 -6.40 11.87 -19.12
CA GLU A 216 -6.28 10.78 -18.16
C GLU A 216 -7.64 10.37 -17.57
N PHE A 217 -8.53 11.36 -17.39
CA PHE A 217 -9.81 11.20 -16.71
C PHE A 217 -11.03 11.45 -17.61
N ASP A 218 -10.83 11.48 -18.93
CA ASP A 218 -11.90 11.68 -19.92
C ASP A 218 -12.80 10.44 -19.99
N GLU A 219 -14.06 10.56 -19.55
CA GLU A 219 -15.00 9.45 -19.64
C GLU A 219 -15.38 9.12 -21.09
N THR A 220 -15.26 10.09 -22.00
CA THR A 220 -15.71 9.96 -23.40
C THR A 220 -14.84 9.01 -24.21
N GLU A 221 -13.67 8.64 -23.70
CA GLU A 221 -12.84 7.55 -24.22
C GLU A 221 -13.50 6.18 -24.05
N TYR A 222 -14.35 6.00 -23.02
CA TYR A 222 -14.85 4.70 -22.59
C TYR A 222 -16.29 4.44 -23.05
N PHE A 223 -17.17 5.43 -22.92
CA PHE A 223 -18.57 5.29 -23.30
C PHE A 223 -19.15 6.58 -23.88
N MET A 224 -20.29 6.43 -24.57
CA MET A 224 -21.15 7.50 -25.05
C MET A 224 -22.52 7.37 -24.40
N LEU A 225 -23.20 8.48 -24.17
CA LEU A 225 -24.58 8.50 -23.71
C LEU A 225 -25.51 8.69 -24.92
N LYS A 226 -26.42 7.73 -25.17
CA LYS A 226 -27.44 7.80 -26.22
C LYS A 226 -28.79 7.41 -25.65
N ASP A 227 -29.75 8.33 -25.70
CA ASP A 227 -31.10 8.12 -25.14
C ASP A 227 -31.04 7.64 -23.67
N ASP A 228 -30.22 8.32 -22.86
CA ASP A 228 -29.88 8.01 -21.47
C ASP A 228 -29.20 6.66 -21.19
N LYS A 229 -28.95 5.85 -22.24
CA LYS A 229 -28.22 4.60 -22.14
C LYS A 229 -26.74 4.80 -22.40
N LEU A 230 -25.92 4.19 -21.56
CA LEU A 230 -24.48 4.10 -21.79
C LEU A 230 -24.21 3.07 -22.89
N MET A 231 -23.37 3.43 -23.84
CA MET A 231 -22.88 2.55 -24.91
C MET A 231 -21.36 2.64 -24.98
N PRO A 232 -20.63 1.52 -25.15
CA PRO A 232 -19.18 1.58 -25.35
C PRO A 232 -18.82 2.43 -26.57
N THR A 233 -17.66 3.08 -26.53
CA THR A 233 -17.06 3.73 -27.71
C THR A 233 -16.58 2.68 -28.73
N GLU A 234 -16.22 3.11 -29.94
CA GLU A 234 -15.66 2.18 -30.95
C GLU A 234 -14.38 1.47 -30.45
N LYS A 235 -13.58 2.14 -29.61
CA LYS A 235 -12.38 1.56 -28.98
C LYS A 235 -12.71 0.32 -28.12
N PHE A 236 -13.87 0.33 -27.47
CA PHE A 236 -14.35 -0.74 -26.60
C PHE A 236 -15.55 -1.48 -27.20
N LYS A 237 -15.64 -1.52 -28.53
CA LYS A 237 -16.68 -2.25 -29.22
C LYS A 237 -16.69 -3.72 -28.82
N GLY A 238 -17.86 -4.21 -28.41
CA GLY A 238 -18.05 -5.58 -27.94
C GLY A 238 -17.80 -5.78 -26.44
N TYR A 239 -17.49 -4.72 -25.69
CA TYR A 239 -17.53 -4.77 -24.23
C TYR A 239 -18.99 -4.71 -23.74
N GLU A 240 -19.29 -5.44 -22.68
CA GLU A 240 -20.53 -5.27 -21.93
C GLU A 240 -20.42 -3.99 -21.08
N ILE A 241 -21.48 -3.19 -21.01
CA ILE A 241 -21.55 -2.05 -20.10
C ILE A 241 -22.63 -2.28 -19.03
N LYS A 242 -22.24 -2.18 -17.77
CA LYS A 242 -23.13 -2.23 -16.61
C LYS A 242 -23.29 -0.84 -16.02
N ASP A 243 -24.50 -0.32 -16.13
CA ASP A 243 -24.89 0.96 -15.55
C ASP A 243 -25.29 0.78 -14.08
N MET A 244 -24.44 1.30 -13.20
CA MET A 244 -24.59 1.27 -11.74
C MET A 244 -24.86 2.68 -11.19
N ARG A 245 -25.18 3.64 -12.06
CA ARG A 245 -25.53 5.00 -11.63
C ARG A 245 -26.85 4.96 -10.86
N VAL A 246 -26.94 5.75 -9.80
CA VAL A 246 -28.18 5.98 -9.08
C VAL A 246 -28.76 7.28 -9.61
N ASN A 247 -30.00 7.26 -10.11
CA ASN A 247 -30.70 8.47 -10.51
C ASN A 247 -30.85 9.35 -9.26
N GLN A 248 -30.21 10.53 -9.27
CA GLN A 248 -30.41 11.57 -8.27
C GLN A 248 -31.54 12.48 -8.71
#